data_AF-A0A1X2KU94-F1
#
_entry.id   AF-A0A1X2KU94-F1
#
_cell.length_a   1.000
_cell.length_b   1.000
_cell.length_c   1.000
_cell.angle_alpha   90.00
_cell.angle_beta   90.00
_cell.angle_gamma   90.00
#
_symmetry.space_group_name_H-M   'P 1'
#
loop_
_entity.id
_entity.type
_entity.pdbx_description
1 polymer ?
#
loop_
_entity_poly.entity_id
_entity_poly.type
_entity_poly.pdbx_seq_one_letter_code
_entity_poly.pdbx_strand_id
1 'polypeptide(L)'
;MIFMVLLASGCGWKPTAPPQARPDTCKDSDGPTAGTVRRAITAVPIAVPGTIWVEMGRGHTRNCRLHWVQIIPTIASESSPQQLLFFDHNTPLGSPTSNPKPYITVLPPSDDTVTVQYQWQKGNDQMCCPTGIGTVKFRIGPDGKLQTLGKVPNQ
;
A
#
# COMPACT_ATOMS: atom_id res chain seq x y z
N MET A 1 -34.56 11.59 61.09
CA MET A 1 -34.31 10.67 59.96
C MET A 1 -34.42 11.47 58.68
N ILE A 2 -33.31 11.70 57.99
CA ILE A 2 -33.30 12.24 56.63
C ILE A 2 -32.14 11.52 55.91
N PHE A 3 -32.49 10.73 54.90
CA PHE A 3 -31.55 9.97 54.09
C PHE A 3 -31.35 10.75 52.78
N MET A 4 -30.15 11.27 52.56
CA MET A 4 -29.70 11.76 51.26
C MET A 4 -29.54 10.57 50.30
N VAL A 5 -30.24 10.58 49.18
CA VAL A 5 -30.01 9.65 48.07
C VAL A 5 -29.40 10.44 46.91
N LEU A 6 -28.10 10.23 46.69
CA LEU A 6 -27.38 10.65 45.48
C LEU A 6 -27.78 9.73 44.32
N LEU A 7 -28.54 10.25 43.37
CA LEU A 7 -28.76 9.60 42.07
C LEU A 7 -27.62 10.00 41.14
N ALA A 8 -26.60 9.14 41.04
CA ALA A 8 -25.62 9.20 39.95
C ALA A 8 -26.15 8.40 38.76
N SER A 9 -26.74 9.09 37.77
CA SER A 9 -27.10 8.49 36.48
C SER A 9 -25.92 8.68 35.52
N GLY A 10 -25.17 7.60 35.27
CA GLY A 10 -24.04 7.62 34.35
C GLY A 10 -24.47 7.91 32.91
N CYS A 11 -23.74 8.80 32.23
CA CYS A 11 -23.85 9.01 30.79
C CYS A 11 -23.46 7.72 30.06
N GLY A 12 -24.45 6.99 29.55
CA GLY A 12 -24.24 5.82 28.70
C GLY A 12 -23.69 6.23 27.34
N TRP A 13 -22.36 6.35 27.24
CA TRP A 13 -21.69 6.55 25.95
C TRP A 13 -21.65 5.20 25.22
N LYS A 14 -22.55 4.99 24.26
CA LYS A 14 -22.45 3.86 23.32
C LYS A 14 -21.39 4.20 22.27
N PRO A 15 -20.29 3.45 22.15
CA PRO A 15 -19.37 3.62 21.04
C PRO A 15 -20.12 3.30 19.75
N THR A 16 -20.21 4.26 18.83
CA THR A 16 -20.69 3.99 17.48
C THR A 16 -19.72 3.02 16.84
N ALA A 17 -20.21 1.85 16.41
CA ALA A 17 -19.40 0.90 15.68
C ALA A 17 -18.78 1.59 14.44
N PRO A 18 -17.51 1.33 14.11
CA PRO A 18 -16.90 1.87 12.91
C PRO A 18 -17.77 1.54 11.70
N PRO A 19 -17.94 2.47 10.73
CA PRO A 19 -18.65 2.18 9.50
C PRO A 19 -18.12 0.91 8.85
N GLN A 20 -19.02 -0.02 8.50
CA GLN A 20 -18.64 -1.25 7.82
C GLN A 20 -17.94 -0.90 6.50
N ALA A 21 -16.84 -1.60 6.21
CA ALA A 21 -16.15 -1.46 4.93
C ALA A 21 -17.12 -1.83 3.79
N ARG A 22 -17.17 -1.00 2.75
CA ARG A 22 -17.97 -1.28 1.55
C ARG A 22 -17.49 -2.60 0.92
N PRO A 23 -18.41 -3.46 0.44
CA PRO A 23 -18.03 -4.66 -0.30
C PRO A 23 -17.18 -4.32 -1.51
N ASP A 24 -16.25 -5.21 -1.84
CA ASP A 24 -15.49 -5.13 -3.08
C ASP A 24 -16.37 -5.52 -4.28
N THR A 25 -16.36 -4.69 -5.31
CA THR A 25 -17.15 -4.89 -6.53
C THR A 25 -16.29 -5.21 -7.75
N CYS A 26 -14.97 -5.23 -7.60
CA CYS A 26 -14.04 -5.48 -8.69
C CYS A 26 -13.96 -6.97 -9.02
N LYS A 27 -13.84 -7.27 -10.31
CA LYS A 27 -13.63 -8.63 -10.82
C LYS A 27 -12.16 -8.84 -11.09
N ASP A 28 -11.70 -10.10 -11.01
CA ASP A 28 -10.33 -10.44 -11.42
C ASP A 28 -10.00 -10.00 -12.85
N SER A 29 -11.00 -9.99 -13.74
CA SER A 29 -10.87 -9.54 -15.12
C SER A 29 -10.65 -8.03 -15.29
N ASP A 30 -10.93 -7.23 -14.25
CA ASP A 30 -10.71 -5.78 -14.28
C ASP A 30 -9.21 -5.46 -14.07
N GLY A 31 -8.45 -6.41 -13.53
CA GLY A 31 -7.03 -6.25 -13.24
C GLY A 31 -6.06 -6.79 -14.29
N PRO A 32 -4.75 -6.71 -14.01
CA PRO A 32 -3.75 -7.27 -14.90
C PRO A 32 -3.77 -8.80 -14.86
N THR A 33 -3.68 -9.38 -16.06
CA THR A 33 -3.53 -10.82 -16.24
C THR A 33 -2.21 -11.31 -15.65
N ALA A 34 -2.14 -12.59 -15.30
CA ALA A 34 -0.90 -13.20 -14.82
C ALA A 34 0.28 -13.02 -15.79
N GLY A 35 0.04 -13.11 -17.10
CA GLY A 35 1.07 -12.88 -18.12
C GLY A 35 1.58 -11.44 -18.15
N THR A 36 0.68 -10.46 -17.99
CA THR A 36 1.07 -9.05 -17.90
C THR A 36 1.87 -8.76 -16.64
N VAL A 37 1.42 -9.27 -15.48
CA VAL A 37 2.15 -9.14 -14.21
C VAL A 37 3.54 -9.76 -14.35
N ARG A 38 3.64 -10.99 -14.87
CA ARG A 38 4.94 -11.68 -15.05
C ARG A 38 5.90 -10.86 -15.92
N ARG A 39 5.44 -10.32 -17.05
CA ARG A 39 6.27 -9.47 -17.93
C ARG A 39 6.74 -8.20 -17.21
N ALA A 40 5.84 -7.54 -16.48
CA ALA A 40 6.17 -6.34 -15.72
C ALA A 40 7.22 -6.63 -14.64
N ILE A 41 7.08 -7.74 -13.92
CA ILE A 41 8.04 -8.20 -12.90
C ILE A 41 9.42 -8.47 -13.53
N THR A 42 9.47 -9.18 -14.67
CA THR A 42 10.75 -9.49 -15.34
C THR A 42 11.46 -8.26 -15.91
N ALA A 43 10.75 -7.15 -16.12
CA ALA A 43 11.33 -5.90 -16.59
C ALA A 43 11.98 -5.09 -15.46
N VAL A 44 11.74 -5.43 -14.19
CA VAL A 44 12.36 -4.75 -13.05
C VAL A 44 13.81 -5.19 -12.90
N PRO A 45 14.79 -4.28 -12.88
CA PRO A 45 16.18 -4.62 -12.62
C PRO A 45 16.34 -5.39 -11.31
N ILE A 46 17.22 -6.39 -11.31
CA ILE A 46 17.50 -7.19 -10.11
C ILE A 46 18.22 -6.30 -9.08
N ALA A 47 17.63 -6.16 -7.89
CA ALA A 47 18.23 -5.37 -6.81
C ALA A 47 19.23 -6.17 -5.95
N VAL A 48 19.04 -7.49 -5.84
CA VAL A 48 19.91 -8.37 -5.05
C VAL A 48 20.46 -9.47 -5.98
N PRO A 49 21.79 -9.52 -6.23
CA PRO A 49 22.39 -10.52 -7.11
C PRO A 49 22.01 -11.95 -6.73
N GLY A 50 21.75 -12.81 -7.72
CA GLY A 50 21.36 -14.20 -7.51
C GLY A 50 19.90 -14.41 -7.10
N THR A 51 19.09 -13.35 -7.05
CA THR A 51 17.64 -13.43 -6.75
C THR A 51 16.79 -13.10 -7.97
N ILE A 52 15.51 -13.45 -7.89
CA ILE A 52 14.47 -12.95 -8.79
C ILE A 52 13.40 -12.24 -7.98
N TRP A 53 12.65 -11.37 -8.65
CA TRP A 53 11.44 -10.78 -8.09
C TRP A 53 10.29 -11.79 -8.07
N VAL A 54 9.59 -11.85 -6.94
CA VAL A 54 8.33 -12.58 -6.77
C VAL A 54 7.25 -11.64 -6.25
N GLU A 55 6.00 -11.94 -6.58
CA GLU A 55 4.85 -11.22 -6.05
C GLU A 55 4.67 -11.54 -4.56
N MET A 56 4.55 -10.51 -3.73
CA MET A 56 4.23 -10.62 -2.31
C MET A 56 2.79 -10.21 -2.00
N GLY A 57 2.16 -9.43 -2.88
CA GLY A 57 0.78 -8.98 -2.71
C GLY A 57 0.31 -8.12 -3.87
N ARG A 58 -1.00 -7.93 -3.97
CA ARG A 58 -1.64 -7.10 -4.99
C ARG A 58 -2.96 -6.53 -4.49
N GLY A 59 -3.47 -5.54 -5.20
CA GLY A 59 -4.77 -4.94 -4.92
C GLY A 59 -5.13 -3.84 -5.92
N HIS A 60 -6.16 -3.07 -5.60
CA HIS A 60 -6.68 -2.02 -6.48
C HIS A 60 -7.43 -0.93 -5.72
N THR A 61 -7.77 0.14 -6.43
CA THR A 61 -8.72 1.17 -5.99
C THR A 61 -10.15 0.66 -6.08
N ARG A 62 -11.08 1.28 -5.34
CA ARG A 62 -12.49 0.81 -5.31
C ARG A 62 -13.23 1.02 -6.62
N ASN A 63 -12.77 1.94 -7.47
CA ASN A 63 -13.29 2.10 -8.83
C ASN A 63 -12.71 1.09 -9.84
N CYS A 64 -11.97 0.08 -9.38
CA CYS A 64 -11.41 -1.01 -10.18
C CYS A 64 -10.46 -0.59 -11.31
N ARG A 65 -9.95 0.65 -11.29
CA ARG A 65 -9.10 1.15 -12.37
C ARG A 65 -7.61 0.96 -12.08
N LEU A 66 -7.14 1.56 -10.98
CA LEU A 66 -5.73 1.52 -10.62
C LEU A 66 -5.43 0.27 -9.80
N HIS A 67 -4.62 -0.61 -10.36
CA HIS A 67 -4.15 -1.83 -9.73
C HIS A 67 -2.68 -1.70 -9.33
N TRP A 68 -2.27 -2.45 -8.32
CA TRP A 68 -0.89 -2.53 -7.88
C TRP A 68 -0.48 -3.98 -7.61
N VAL A 69 0.79 -4.28 -7.84
CA VAL A 69 1.46 -5.52 -7.46
C VAL A 69 2.73 -5.15 -6.71
N GLN A 70 2.89 -5.69 -5.51
CA GLN A 70 4.09 -5.55 -4.70
C GLN A 70 4.99 -6.75 -4.93
N ILE A 71 6.29 -6.50 -5.07
CA ILE A 71 7.30 -7.51 -5.30
C ILE A 71 8.45 -7.43 -4.31
N ILE A 72 9.04 -8.58 -4.02
CA ILE A 72 10.18 -8.77 -3.11
C ILE A 72 11.16 -9.79 -3.74
N PRO A 73 12.47 -9.76 -3.46
CA PRO A 73 13.39 -10.81 -3.89
C PRO A 73 13.07 -12.15 -3.22
N THR A 74 13.41 -13.26 -3.89
CA THR A 74 13.24 -14.63 -3.37
C THR A 74 14.01 -14.93 -2.09
N ILE A 75 15.12 -14.22 -1.83
CA ILE A 75 15.90 -14.31 -0.60
C ILE A 75 15.65 -13.02 0.16
N ALA A 76 14.60 -13.02 1.00
CA ALA A 76 14.13 -11.85 1.71
C ALA A 76 14.55 -11.85 3.20
N SER A 77 14.74 -10.65 3.72
CA SER A 77 14.99 -10.26 5.11
C SER A 77 14.08 -9.08 5.46
N GLU A 78 14.03 -8.70 6.75
CA GLU A 78 13.28 -7.51 7.23
C GLU A 78 13.54 -6.26 6.38
N SER A 79 14.80 -6.02 6.01
CA SER A 79 15.26 -4.85 5.25
C SER A 79 15.37 -5.09 3.74
N SER A 80 14.79 -6.18 3.23
CA SER A 80 14.89 -6.48 1.80
C SER A 80 14.18 -5.45 0.93
N PRO A 81 14.76 -5.09 -0.23
CA PRO A 81 14.16 -4.13 -1.14
C PRO A 81 12.84 -4.66 -1.68
N GLN A 82 11.81 -3.83 -1.61
CA GLN A 82 10.49 -4.07 -2.18
C GLN A 82 10.22 -3.03 -3.27
N GLN A 83 9.34 -3.37 -4.21
CA GLN A 83 8.92 -2.46 -5.27
C GLN A 83 7.41 -2.59 -5.50
N LEU A 84 6.78 -1.49 -5.91
CA LEU A 84 5.40 -1.50 -6.39
C LEU A 84 5.37 -1.33 -7.90
N LEU A 85 4.54 -2.11 -8.58
CA LEU A 85 4.23 -1.99 -9.99
C LEU A 85 2.76 -1.60 -10.10
N PHE A 86 2.47 -0.54 -10.84
CA PHE A 86 1.12 -0.06 -11.06
C PHE A 86 0.60 -0.44 -12.45
N PHE A 87 -0.72 -0.59 -12.54
CA PHE A 87 -1.41 -0.92 -13.78
C PHE A 87 -2.72 -0.11 -13.88
N ASP A 88 -3.04 0.37 -15.09
CA ASP A 88 -4.40 0.76 -15.46
C ASP A 88 -5.06 -0.47 -16.09
N HIS A 89 -5.90 -1.16 -15.31
CA HIS A 89 -6.41 -2.50 -15.63
C HIS A 89 -5.26 -3.46 -16.02
N ASN A 90 -5.23 -3.91 -17.28
CA ASN A 90 -4.21 -4.80 -17.83
C ASN A 90 -3.04 -4.07 -18.52
N THR A 91 -2.91 -2.76 -18.35
CA THR A 91 -1.83 -1.95 -18.92
C THR A 91 -0.80 -1.58 -17.87
N PRO A 92 0.47 -2.02 -17.98
CA PRO A 92 1.52 -1.63 -17.04
C PRO A 92 1.79 -0.11 -17.09
N LEU A 93 1.83 0.52 -15.92
CA LEU A 93 2.23 1.92 -15.74
C LEU A 93 3.66 2.06 -15.19
N GLY A 94 4.24 0.96 -14.70
CA GLY A 94 5.61 0.91 -14.15
C GLY A 94 5.67 1.08 -12.64
N SER A 95 6.88 1.29 -12.12
CA SER A 95 7.11 1.56 -10.71
C SER A 95 7.12 3.07 -10.39
N PRO A 96 6.69 3.47 -9.19
CA PRO A 96 6.70 4.88 -8.80
C PRO A 96 8.11 5.38 -8.45
N THR A 97 9.04 4.46 -8.14
CA THR A 97 10.43 4.77 -7.80
C THR A 97 11.36 4.01 -8.72
N SER A 98 12.49 4.62 -9.07
CA SER A 98 13.57 3.96 -9.80
C SER A 98 14.29 2.93 -8.92
N ASN A 99 14.51 3.27 -7.64
CA ASN A 99 15.17 2.41 -6.67
C ASN A 99 14.12 1.73 -5.76
N PRO A 100 14.15 0.38 -5.65
CA PRO A 100 13.39 -0.36 -4.65
C PRO A 100 13.72 0.09 -3.21
N LYS A 101 12.75 0.00 -2.30
CA LYS A 101 12.91 0.38 -0.88
C LYS A 101 12.36 -0.71 0.04
N PRO A 102 12.94 -0.90 1.24
CA PRO A 102 12.34 -1.78 2.23
C PRO A 102 11.09 -1.15 2.87
N TYR A 103 10.37 -1.94 3.66
CA TYR A 103 9.27 -1.49 4.52
C TYR A 103 8.19 -0.68 3.77
N ILE A 104 7.70 -1.23 2.65
CA ILE A 104 6.59 -0.66 1.89
C ILE A 104 5.29 -1.31 2.36
N THR A 105 4.33 -0.49 2.78
CA THR A 105 2.98 -0.95 3.12
C THR A 105 1.97 -0.20 2.26
N VAL A 106 1.14 -0.93 1.52
CA VAL A 106 -0.02 -0.34 0.86
C VAL A 106 -1.15 -0.24 1.87
N LEU A 107 -1.68 0.97 2.08
CA LEU A 107 -2.78 1.23 3.00
C LEU A 107 -4.14 0.83 2.38
N PRO A 108 -5.22 0.69 3.19
CA PRO A 108 -6.52 0.30 2.69
C PRO A 108 -6.99 1.12 1.47
N PRO A 109 -7.71 0.48 0.53
CA PRO A 109 -8.04 1.10 -0.75
C PRO A 109 -8.93 2.32 -0.58
N SER A 110 -8.60 3.37 -1.33
CA SER A 110 -9.45 4.54 -1.53
C SER A 110 -10.21 4.44 -2.85
N ASP A 111 -11.02 5.44 -3.16
CA ASP A 111 -11.93 5.38 -4.31
C ASP A 111 -11.16 5.36 -5.65
N ASP A 112 -10.16 6.23 -5.82
CA ASP A 112 -9.37 6.37 -7.05
C ASP A 112 -7.85 6.47 -6.82
N THR A 113 -7.38 6.46 -5.56
CA THR A 113 -5.96 6.55 -5.21
C THR A 113 -5.47 5.33 -4.44
N VAL A 114 -4.23 4.92 -4.70
CA VAL A 114 -3.48 3.99 -3.85
C VAL A 114 -2.61 4.81 -2.90
N THR A 115 -2.78 4.64 -1.58
CA THR A 115 -1.92 5.29 -0.59
C THR A 115 -0.85 4.30 -0.15
N VAL A 116 0.41 4.70 -0.25
CA VAL A 116 1.56 3.88 0.13
C VAL A 116 2.28 4.54 1.28
N GLN A 117 2.53 3.76 2.32
CA GLN A 117 3.40 4.12 3.43
C GLN A 117 4.79 3.56 3.17
N TYR A 118 5.78 4.44 3.25
CA TYR A 118 7.19 4.10 3.23
C TYR A 118 7.75 4.28 4.64
N GLN A 119 8.57 3.32 5.07
CA GLN A 119 9.37 3.45 6.27
C GLN A 119 10.86 3.31 5.98
N TRP A 120 11.69 3.89 6.84
CA TRP A 120 13.15 3.82 6.73
C TRP A 120 13.81 4.01 8.09
N GLN A 121 14.98 3.40 8.26
CA GLN A 121 15.78 3.55 9.46
C GLN A 121 16.36 4.98 9.56
N LYS A 122 16.34 5.56 10.76
CA LYS A 122 17.00 6.82 11.11
C LYS A 122 18.05 6.55 12.19
N GLY A 123 19.22 7.18 12.09
CA GLY A 123 20.27 7.05 13.10
C GLY A 123 20.63 5.59 13.38
N ASN A 124 20.39 5.16 14.63
CA ASN A 124 20.71 3.81 15.12
C ASN A 124 19.49 2.87 15.18
N ASP A 125 18.44 3.14 14.40
CA ASP A 125 17.27 2.26 14.32
C ASP A 125 17.66 0.81 13.99
N GLN A 126 17.06 -0.14 14.70
CA GLN A 126 17.18 -1.56 14.37
C GLN A 126 16.40 -1.89 13.10
N MET A 127 16.79 -2.97 12.39
CA MET A 127 16.13 -3.37 11.15
C MET A 127 14.63 -3.68 11.35
N CYS A 128 14.25 -4.32 12.45
CA CYS A 128 12.84 -4.63 12.74
C CYS A 128 11.94 -3.39 12.87
N CYS A 129 12.54 -2.23 13.14
CA CYS A 129 11.87 -1.17 13.86
C CYS A 129 12.30 0.23 13.34
N PRO A 130 12.14 0.51 12.03
CA PRO A 130 12.41 1.84 11.48
C PRO A 130 11.45 2.89 12.04
N THR A 131 11.98 4.05 12.42
CA THR A 131 11.19 5.19 12.96
C THR A 131 10.90 6.25 11.90
N GLY A 132 11.62 6.26 10.78
CA GLY A 132 11.29 7.07 9.61
C GLY A 132 10.02 6.55 8.96
N ILE A 133 9.05 7.44 8.75
CA ILE A 133 7.76 7.11 8.15
C ILE A 133 7.27 8.27 7.29
N GLY A 134 6.61 7.95 6.19
CA GLY A 134 5.92 8.93 5.35
C GLY A 134 4.95 8.23 4.41
N THR A 135 3.97 8.98 3.91
CA THR A 135 2.98 8.47 2.96
C THR A 135 2.98 9.28 1.68
N VAL A 136 2.61 8.63 0.59
CA VAL A 136 2.38 9.26 -0.71
C VAL A 136 1.21 8.56 -1.38
N LYS A 137 0.46 9.30 -2.20
CA LYS A 137 -0.66 8.75 -2.96
C LYS A 137 -0.32 8.67 -4.43
N PHE A 138 -0.81 7.64 -5.08
CA PHE A 138 -0.73 7.45 -6.52
C PHE A 138 -2.13 7.38 -7.09
N ARG A 139 -2.32 7.99 -8.26
CA ARG A 139 -3.54 7.85 -9.07
C ARG A 139 -3.17 7.77 -10.54
N ILE A 140 -4.15 7.48 -11.38
CA ILE A 140 -4.01 7.66 -12.82
C ILE A 140 -4.40 9.10 -13.15
N GLY A 141 -3.49 9.83 -13.81
CA GLY A 141 -3.72 11.20 -14.26
C GLY A 141 -4.71 11.27 -15.42
N PRO A 142 -5.16 12.48 -15.79
CA PRO A 142 -6.01 12.68 -16.96
C PRO A 142 -5.35 12.26 -18.28
N ASP A 143 -4.01 12.18 -18.30
CA ASP A 143 -3.20 11.69 -19.41
C ASP A 143 -3.05 10.16 -19.45
N GLY A 144 -3.71 9.44 -18.54
CA GLY A 144 -3.63 7.97 -18.43
C GLY A 144 -2.33 7.46 -17.80
N LYS A 145 -1.44 8.34 -17.32
CA LYS A 145 -0.18 7.95 -16.69
C LYS A 145 -0.29 7.87 -15.19
N LEU A 146 0.64 7.15 -14.56
CA LEU A 146 0.77 7.16 -13.11
C LEU A 146 1.18 8.56 -12.63
N GLN A 147 0.34 9.17 -11.81
CA GLN A 147 0.60 10.45 -11.17
C GLN A 147 0.89 10.24 -9.68
N THR A 148 2.00 10.81 -9.22
CA THR A 148 2.35 10.89 -7.80
C THR A 148 1.73 12.15 -7.21
N LEU A 149 0.94 12.01 -6.15
CA LEU A 149 0.35 13.11 -5.41
C LEU A 149 1.17 13.36 -4.14
N GLY A 150 2.05 14.35 -4.23
CA GLY A 150 3.06 14.65 -3.21
C GLY A 150 4.45 14.17 -3.64
N LYS A 151 5.35 14.04 -2.67
CA LYS A 151 6.71 13.51 -2.89
C LYS A 151 6.79 12.13 -2.29
N VAL A 152 7.46 11.21 -2.99
CA VAL A 152 7.82 9.93 -2.37
C VAL A 152 8.77 10.21 -1.20
N PRO A 153 8.47 9.74 0.02
CA PRO A 153 9.33 9.99 1.18
C PRO A 153 10.73 9.39 1.00
N ASN A 154 11.73 10.07 1.55
CA ASN A 154 13.11 9.59 1.63
C ASN A 154 13.68 9.11 0.27
N GLN A 155 13.41 9.88 -0.80
CA GLN A 155 14.04 9.69 -2.11
C GLN A 155 15.50 10.14 -2.09
#